data_AF-A0A9P9DXK8-F1
#
_entry.id   AF-A0A9P9DXK8-F1
#
_cell.length_a   1.000
_cell.length_b   1.000
_cell.length_c   1.000
_cell.angle_alpha   90.00
_cell.angle_beta   90.00
_cell.angle_gamma   90.00
#
_symmetry.space_group_name_H-M   'P 1'
#
loop_
_entity.id
_entity.type
_entity.pdbx_description
1 polymer ?
#
loop_
_entity_poly.entity_id
_entity_poly.type
_entity_poly.pdbx_seq_one_letter_code
_entity_poly.pdbx_strand_id
1 'polypeptide(L)'
;MKLTILLLSLILSCVGASWTKSINYRSPSEHHPSLGISIHKVVKRNDPQIQWDPTKLNFTHGVASGDPHPDSVILWTRVSPTSDNDISNVTVSGYAKLFDHDNEQYVAVSKAPICVEYKVALDQNLTNVADFGKVYTSSDVDYTIKVEARKLKPYTTYFYQFNVCNSNTTSLLGRTKTTPNEDDDLAKVAIAVYSCSNYPFGFFNAYGNTVRKDSVDYVVHLGDYIYEYGNGEYGWGNSLGRIPLPDREIITLYDYRKRIATYRTDLDLVASHQQFPWIPVWDDHEVADNTWRDGMAHLNNTEDSFDHEGGIAVDQRKMHAVRAYFEWMPIRQVDMDDNLRIWRSFSIGKLVDLIMLDTRNYDRSITDLYWNTDYVHSISNDAGRSLMGSRQENWFYRQLQRSANRGATWRIIGSQVIFSRINQSAALGNENPLNYDAWDGYQSNKNRTLSLLYENNIGNNIFLAGDSHASWVSDLTWLDGRPYNKSTGEGAIGVEFAGSAVTSPCPYGANISLATANNYSTWLQNANDELQWQDLYYRGYYELHLGRDEMEARYFGLPTIKERIGWEISLANFTVKTGANRLQRPVAGGVVESGSLKGGNTVQTNLTIDTANGKWFVSDGGVVVGT
;
A
#
# COMPACT_ATOMS: atom_id res chain seq x y z
N MET A 1 -60.02 -29.51 -23.62
CA MET A 1 -58.80 -29.21 -22.84
C MET A 1 -57.61 -29.18 -23.78
N LYS A 2 -57.13 -27.99 -24.17
CA LYS A 2 -55.92 -27.82 -24.99
C LYS A 2 -54.73 -27.70 -24.04
N LEU A 3 -53.78 -28.63 -24.18
CA LEU A 3 -52.48 -28.61 -23.50
C LEU A 3 -51.64 -27.47 -24.08
N THR A 4 -51.20 -26.54 -23.24
CA THR A 4 -50.21 -25.52 -23.62
C THR A 4 -48.88 -25.93 -23.02
N ILE A 5 -47.97 -26.40 -23.86
CA ILE A 5 -46.58 -26.69 -23.49
C ILE A 5 -45.83 -25.36 -23.55
N LEU A 6 -45.41 -24.85 -22.40
CA LEU A 6 -44.47 -23.73 -22.30
C LEU A 6 -43.06 -24.28 -22.56
N LEU A 7 -42.48 -23.98 -23.72
CA LEU A 7 -41.04 -24.12 -23.93
C LEU A 7 -40.33 -22.95 -23.23
N LEU A 8 -39.66 -23.24 -22.11
CA LEU A 8 -38.66 -22.35 -21.54
C LEU A 8 -37.38 -22.48 -22.39
N SER A 9 -37.18 -21.56 -23.32
CA SER A 9 -35.89 -21.41 -24.00
C SER A 9 -34.89 -20.78 -23.03
N LEU A 10 -34.01 -21.60 -22.45
CA LEU A 10 -32.78 -21.13 -21.81
C LEU A 10 -31.91 -20.47 -22.89
N ILE A 11 -31.92 -19.14 -22.95
CA ILE A 11 -30.92 -18.39 -23.69
C ILE A 11 -29.62 -18.53 -22.91
N LEU A 12 -28.77 -19.49 -23.30
CA LEU A 12 -27.35 -19.45 -22.93
C LEU A 12 -26.79 -18.19 -23.58
N SER A 13 -26.62 -17.12 -22.80
CA SER A 13 -25.80 -16.00 -23.21
C SER A 13 -24.36 -16.52 -23.36
N CYS A 14 -23.90 -16.73 -24.59
CA CYS A 14 -22.48 -16.96 -24.85
C CYS A 14 -21.71 -15.73 -24.36
N VAL A 15 -21.05 -15.84 -23.21
CA VAL A 15 -20.24 -14.74 -22.67
C VAL A 15 -18.98 -14.62 -23.52
N GLY A 16 -19.03 -13.74 -24.52
CA GLY A 16 -17.86 -13.35 -25.31
C GLY A 16 -16.83 -12.62 -24.44
N ALA A 17 -15.56 -12.76 -24.79
CA ALA A 17 -14.50 -11.94 -24.21
C ALA A 17 -14.66 -10.48 -24.65
N SER A 18 -14.33 -9.56 -23.75
CA SER A 18 -14.41 -8.11 -24.01
C SER A 18 -13.22 -7.39 -23.40
N TRP A 19 -12.72 -6.38 -24.11
CA TRP A 19 -11.74 -5.43 -23.60
C TRP A 19 -12.31 -4.58 -22.46
N THR A 20 -13.59 -4.21 -22.53
CA THR A 20 -14.26 -3.33 -21.55
C THR A 20 -14.46 -3.97 -20.18
N LYS A 21 -14.25 -5.29 -20.07
CA LYS A 21 -14.29 -6.02 -18.79
C LYS A 21 -13.00 -5.86 -17.99
N SER A 22 -11.87 -5.64 -18.64
CA SER A 22 -10.63 -5.28 -17.94
C SER A 22 -10.64 -3.79 -17.66
N ILE A 23 -10.56 -3.44 -16.38
CA ILE A 23 -10.53 -2.06 -15.88
C ILE A 23 -9.27 -1.33 -16.38
N ASN A 24 -8.19 -2.05 -16.70
CA ASN A 24 -6.95 -1.45 -17.19
C ASN A 24 -7.11 -0.73 -18.54
N TYR A 25 -8.15 -1.03 -19.32
CA TYR A 25 -8.45 -0.30 -20.55
C TYR A 25 -9.51 0.79 -20.38
N ARG A 26 -10.22 0.80 -19.25
CA ARG A 26 -11.31 1.75 -19.06
C ARG A 26 -10.74 3.14 -18.98
N SER A 27 -11.60 4.08 -19.34
CA SER A 27 -11.37 5.43 -18.89
C SER A 27 -11.34 5.46 -17.38
N PRO A 28 -10.37 6.17 -16.82
CA PRO A 28 -10.26 6.32 -15.41
C PRO A 28 -11.26 7.31 -14.80
N SER A 29 -12.07 7.90 -15.66
CA SER A 29 -13.25 8.64 -15.31
C SER A 29 -14.40 8.22 -16.21
N GLU A 30 -15.57 8.07 -15.62
CA GLU A 30 -16.82 7.89 -16.36
C GLU A 30 -17.22 9.16 -17.12
N HIS A 31 -16.77 10.34 -16.69
CA HIS A 31 -17.06 11.63 -17.32
C HIS A 31 -16.11 12.02 -18.45
N HIS A 32 -14.88 11.47 -18.49
CA HIS A 32 -13.93 11.73 -19.57
C HIS A 32 -13.45 10.44 -20.26
N PRO A 33 -14.32 9.74 -21.03
CA PRO A 33 -13.98 8.49 -21.71
C PRO A 33 -12.68 8.51 -22.56
N SER A 34 -12.24 9.69 -23.00
CA SER A 34 -11.00 9.89 -23.74
C SER A 34 -9.72 9.76 -22.90
N LEU A 35 -9.82 9.73 -21.57
CA LEU A 35 -8.70 9.44 -20.67
C LEU A 35 -8.45 7.94 -20.51
N GLY A 36 -9.21 7.07 -21.20
CA GLY A 36 -8.94 5.63 -21.23
C GLY A 36 -8.16 5.24 -22.47
N ILE A 37 -7.57 4.03 -22.43
CA ILE A 37 -7.03 3.44 -23.65
C ILE A 37 -8.18 3.31 -24.65
N SER A 38 -8.02 3.92 -25.83
CA SER A 38 -9.06 3.88 -26.85
C SER A 38 -9.35 2.44 -27.29
N ILE A 39 -10.44 1.86 -26.78
CA ILE A 39 -10.89 0.51 -27.13
C ILE A 39 -11.06 0.35 -28.63
N HIS A 40 -11.52 1.40 -29.32
CA HIS A 40 -11.62 1.37 -30.77
C HIS A 40 -10.25 1.16 -31.44
N LYS A 41 -9.21 1.88 -30.98
CA LYS A 41 -7.84 1.68 -31.47
C LYS A 41 -7.31 0.29 -31.09
N VAL A 42 -7.57 -0.20 -29.87
CA VAL A 42 -7.18 -1.56 -29.41
C VAL A 42 -7.80 -2.63 -30.30
N VAL A 43 -9.11 -2.56 -30.54
CA VAL A 43 -9.83 -3.49 -31.40
C VAL A 43 -9.34 -3.41 -32.84
N LYS A 44 -9.06 -2.21 -33.37
CA LYS A 44 -8.57 -2.06 -34.75
C LYS A 44 -7.19 -2.71 -34.99
N ARG A 45 -6.31 -2.72 -33.99
CA ARG A 45 -4.96 -3.31 -34.10
C ARG A 45 -4.89 -4.79 -33.73
N ASN A 46 -5.90 -5.32 -33.04
CA ASN A 46 -5.99 -6.73 -32.68
C ASN A 46 -6.94 -7.48 -33.62
N ASP A 47 -6.56 -8.69 -34.02
CA ASP A 47 -7.39 -9.62 -34.77
C ASP A 47 -7.74 -10.83 -33.87
N PRO A 48 -8.99 -10.94 -33.38
CA PRO A 48 -9.42 -12.06 -32.55
C PRO A 48 -9.34 -13.43 -33.24
N GLN A 49 -9.17 -13.48 -34.57
CA GLN A 49 -8.92 -14.72 -35.31
C GLN A 49 -7.48 -15.20 -35.17
N ILE A 50 -6.54 -14.31 -34.87
CA ILE A 50 -5.15 -14.64 -34.59
C ILE A 50 -5.06 -14.98 -33.10
N GLN A 51 -4.69 -16.23 -32.80
CA GLN A 51 -4.59 -16.72 -31.43
C GLN A 51 -3.16 -17.02 -31.06
N TRP A 52 -2.81 -16.72 -29.81
CA TRP A 52 -1.61 -17.25 -29.19
C TRP A 52 -1.75 -18.76 -28.98
N ASP A 53 -0.65 -19.48 -29.19
CA ASP A 53 -0.51 -20.83 -28.66
C ASP A 53 -0.56 -20.77 -27.13
N PRO A 54 -1.56 -21.40 -26.47
CA PRO A 54 -1.70 -21.34 -25.02
C PRO A 54 -0.50 -21.88 -24.24
N THR A 55 0.33 -22.73 -24.87
CA THR A 55 1.56 -23.26 -24.24
C THR A 55 2.67 -22.22 -24.13
N LYS A 56 2.58 -21.12 -24.88
CA LYS A 56 3.52 -19.99 -24.79
C LYS A 56 3.10 -18.95 -23.76
N LEU A 57 1.86 -19.00 -23.29
CA LEU A 57 1.32 -18.02 -22.35
C LEU A 57 1.52 -18.48 -20.92
N ASN A 58 2.05 -17.61 -20.07
CA ASN A 58 2.33 -17.92 -18.67
C ASN A 58 1.76 -16.86 -17.74
N PHE A 59 1.22 -17.30 -16.60
CA PHE A 59 0.88 -16.42 -15.49
C PHE A 59 2.13 -16.10 -14.68
N THR A 60 2.83 -15.03 -15.07
CA THR A 60 4.23 -14.80 -14.68
C THR A 60 4.42 -14.18 -13.30
N HIS A 61 3.40 -13.51 -12.74
CA HIS A 61 3.52 -12.69 -11.52
C HIS A 61 2.41 -13.00 -10.50
N GLY A 62 1.94 -14.24 -10.49
CA GLY A 62 0.89 -14.70 -9.58
C GLY A 62 -0.47 -14.03 -9.83
N VAL A 63 -1.28 -14.00 -8.78
CA VAL A 63 -2.61 -13.37 -8.77
C VAL A 63 -2.71 -12.43 -7.56
N ALA A 64 -3.61 -11.46 -7.63
CA ALA A 64 -3.87 -10.54 -6.53
C ALA A 64 -5.36 -10.20 -6.41
N SER A 65 -5.79 -9.81 -5.22
CA SER A 65 -7.10 -9.22 -5.00
C SER A 65 -7.00 -7.97 -4.15
N GLY A 66 -7.96 -7.06 -4.26
CA GLY A 66 -7.87 -5.79 -3.54
C GLY A 66 -9.11 -4.94 -3.66
N ASP A 67 -9.09 -3.84 -2.92
CA ASP A 67 -10.22 -2.96 -2.66
C ASP A 67 -11.51 -3.76 -2.43
N PRO A 68 -11.65 -4.50 -1.33
CA PRO A 68 -12.88 -5.26 -1.10
C PRO A 68 -14.05 -4.32 -0.81
N HIS A 69 -15.22 -4.66 -1.33
CA HIS A 69 -16.53 -4.06 -1.04
C HIS A 69 -17.51 -5.17 -0.61
N PRO A 70 -18.72 -4.82 -0.12
CA PRO A 70 -19.65 -5.82 0.39
C PRO A 70 -20.07 -6.85 -0.67
N ASP A 71 -20.19 -6.40 -1.91
CA ASP A 71 -20.71 -7.19 -3.02
C ASP A 71 -19.71 -7.42 -4.15
N SER A 72 -18.47 -6.94 -3.98
CA SER A 72 -17.48 -6.94 -5.04
C SER A 72 -16.03 -6.88 -4.56
N VAL A 73 -15.10 -7.35 -5.40
CA VAL A 73 -13.66 -7.25 -5.16
C VAL A 73 -12.91 -7.16 -6.49
N ILE A 74 -11.78 -6.45 -6.49
CA ILE A 74 -10.88 -6.43 -7.64
C ILE A 74 -10.05 -7.70 -7.66
N LEU A 75 -9.97 -8.33 -8.83
CA LEU A 75 -9.08 -9.46 -9.11
C LEU A 75 -8.08 -9.06 -10.17
N TRP A 76 -6.82 -9.42 -9.97
CA TRP A 76 -5.72 -9.06 -10.83
C TRP A 76 -4.83 -10.25 -11.16
N THR A 77 -4.28 -10.28 -12.37
CA THR A 77 -3.18 -11.16 -12.78
C THR A 77 -2.45 -10.57 -13.98
N ARG A 78 -1.27 -11.11 -14.32
CA ARG A 78 -0.63 -10.90 -15.63
C ARG A 78 -0.48 -12.22 -16.37
N VAL A 79 -0.84 -12.27 -17.65
CA VAL A 79 -0.60 -13.43 -18.53
C VAL A 79 0.13 -13.01 -19.78
N SER A 80 1.37 -13.46 -19.96
CA SER A 80 2.23 -12.94 -21.04
C SER A 80 2.91 -14.07 -21.80
N PRO A 81 3.17 -13.89 -23.11
CA PRO A 81 4.02 -14.81 -23.88
C PRO A 81 5.50 -14.77 -23.46
N THR A 82 5.89 -13.76 -22.67
CA THR A 82 7.26 -13.54 -22.18
C THR A 82 7.25 -13.18 -20.70
N SER A 83 8.36 -13.45 -20.00
CA SER A 83 8.53 -12.91 -18.63
C SER A 83 8.71 -11.39 -18.66
N ASP A 84 9.33 -10.87 -19.71
CA ASP A 84 9.65 -9.46 -19.86
C ASP A 84 8.42 -8.55 -20.08
N ASN A 85 8.57 -7.28 -19.74
CA ASN A 85 7.51 -6.27 -19.86
C ASN A 85 7.47 -5.69 -21.28
N ASP A 86 6.34 -5.11 -21.65
CA ASP A 86 6.22 -4.43 -22.93
C ASP A 86 7.16 -3.21 -23.02
N ILE A 87 8.10 -3.25 -23.97
CA ILE A 87 9.13 -2.22 -24.19
C ILE A 87 8.59 -0.93 -24.83
N SER A 88 7.27 -0.80 -25.03
CA SER A 88 6.69 0.44 -25.55
C SER A 88 6.87 1.55 -24.53
N ASN A 89 7.88 2.38 -24.77
CA ASN A 89 8.06 3.67 -24.09
C ASN A 89 7.10 4.73 -24.63
N VAL A 90 6.09 4.34 -25.44
CA VAL A 90 5.11 5.27 -25.99
C VAL A 90 4.14 5.66 -24.88
N THR A 91 4.49 6.75 -24.22
CA THR A 91 3.58 7.57 -23.45
C THR A 91 3.08 8.73 -24.27
N VAL A 92 1.85 9.07 -23.97
CA VAL A 92 1.05 9.99 -24.74
C VAL A 92 1.51 11.39 -24.36
N SER A 93 1.99 12.17 -25.32
CA SER A 93 2.47 13.53 -25.06
C SER A 93 1.58 14.57 -25.77
N GLY A 94 1.43 15.73 -25.10
CA GLY A 94 0.82 16.96 -25.65
C GLY A 94 -0.67 17.17 -25.37
N TYR A 95 -1.22 18.29 -25.89
CA TYR A 95 -2.67 18.58 -25.94
C TYR A 95 -3.47 17.64 -26.89
N ALA A 96 -2.90 16.49 -27.22
CA ALA A 96 -3.48 15.41 -28.00
C ALA A 96 -4.05 14.34 -27.06
N LYS A 97 -5.13 13.67 -27.49
CA LYS A 97 -5.90 12.71 -26.70
C LYS A 97 -4.99 11.72 -25.99
N LEU A 98 -5.12 11.66 -24.65
CA LEU A 98 -4.58 10.57 -23.84
C LEU A 98 -4.85 9.23 -24.55
N PHE A 99 -3.80 8.44 -24.74
CA PHE A 99 -3.73 7.10 -25.35
C PHE A 99 -3.65 7.05 -26.88
N ASP A 100 -2.69 7.78 -27.46
CA ASP A 100 -2.23 7.52 -28.82
C ASP A 100 -1.07 6.51 -28.87
N HIS A 101 -1.25 5.45 -29.66
CA HIS A 101 -0.29 4.37 -29.89
C HIS A 101 -0.01 4.17 -31.40
N ASP A 102 -0.29 5.18 -32.24
CA ASP A 102 -0.11 5.10 -33.69
C ASP A 102 1.37 5.20 -34.11
N ASN A 103 2.21 4.19 -33.81
CA ASN A 103 3.61 4.16 -34.27
C ASN A 103 4.09 2.75 -34.68
N GLU A 104 3.87 2.35 -35.94
CA GLU A 104 4.45 1.14 -36.55
C GLU A 104 6.00 1.14 -36.56
N GLN A 105 6.65 2.28 -36.31
CA GLN A 105 8.11 2.44 -36.37
C GLN A 105 8.86 1.86 -35.16
N TYR A 106 8.24 1.70 -33.98
CA TYR A 106 8.96 1.44 -32.72
C TYR A 106 8.57 0.15 -31.99
N VAL A 107 7.47 -0.52 -32.37
CA VAL A 107 6.99 -1.73 -31.66
C VAL A 107 6.37 -2.72 -32.64
N ALA A 108 6.86 -3.96 -32.65
CA ALA A 108 6.15 -5.08 -33.26
C ALA A 108 4.98 -5.49 -32.36
N VAL A 109 3.88 -4.73 -32.39
CA VAL A 109 2.68 -5.04 -31.60
C VAL A 109 2.07 -6.34 -32.11
N SER A 110 1.92 -7.34 -31.24
CA SER A 110 1.20 -8.56 -31.59
C SER A 110 -0.25 -8.22 -31.91
N LYS A 111 -0.73 -8.64 -33.09
CA LYS A 111 -2.14 -8.55 -33.46
C LYS A 111 -3.00 -9.58 -32.72
N ALA A 112 -2.40 -10.53 -32.00
CA ALA A 112 -3.12 -11.60 -31.31
C ALA A 112 -3.51 -11.16 -29.88
N PRO A 113 -4.80 -10.94 -29.59
CA PRO A 113 -5.24 -10.67 -28.23
C PRO A 113 -5.15 -11.94 -27.38
N ILE A 114 -4.95 -11.79 -26.07
CA ILE A 114 -5.01 -12.91 -25.12
C ILE A 114 -6.39 -12.93 -24.48
N CYS A 115 -7.14 -14.01 -24.71
CA CYS A 115 -8.40 -14.27 -24.03
C CYS A 115 -8.16 -15.01 -22.72
N VAL A 116 -8.75 -14.50 -21.64
CA VAL A 116 -8.71 -15.13 -20.31
C VAL A 116 -10.10 -15.24 -19.73
N GLU A 117 -10.38 -16.38 -19.13
CA GLU A 117 -11.54 -16.61 -18.28
C GLU A 117 -11.15 -16.38 -16.82
N TYR A 118 -12.02 -15.77 -16.03
CA TYR A 118 -11.92 -15.76 -14.57
C TYR A 118 -13.12 -16.46 -13.96
N LYS A 119 -12.92 -17.10 -12.81
CA LYS A 119 -13.97 -17.68 -11.98
C LYS A 119 -13.75 -17.29 -10.52
N VAL A 120 -14.83 -17.05 -9.82
CA VAL A 120 -14.88 -16.78 -8.37
C VAL A 120 -15.89 -17.72 -7.75
N ALA A 121 -15.51 -18.44 -6.71
CA ALA A 121 -16.32 -19.47 -6.08
C ALA A 121 -16.17 -19.48 -4.56
N LEU A 122 -17.13 -20.09 -3.88
CA LEU A 122 -17.13 -20.25 -2.42
C LEU A 122 -16.20 -21.38 -1.94
N ASP A 123 -15.70 -22.20 -2.85
CA ASP A 123 -14.85 -23.36 -2.57
C ASP A 123 -13.60 -23.39 -3.45
N GLN A 124 -12.55 -24.03 -2.95
CA GLN A 124 -11.24 -24.13 -3.63
C GLN A 124 -11.29 -24.92 -4.94
N ASN A 125 -12.27 -25.83 -5.10
CA ASN A 125 -12.44 -26.61 -6.32
C ASN A 125 -13.20 -25.85 -7.40
N LEU A 126 -13.60 -24.60 -7.15
CA LEU A 126 -14.33 -23.73 -8.06
C LEU A 126 -15.65 -24.33 -8.55
N THR A 127 -16.36 -25.06 -7.68
CA THR A 127 -17.63 -25.73 -8.02
C THR A 127 -18.86 -24.86 -7.76
N ASN A 128 -18.84 -24.08 -6.67
CA ASN A 128 -19.90 -23.15 -6.28
C ASN A 128 -19.56 -21.73 -6.73
N VAL A 129 -19.68 -21.51 -8.05
CA VAL A 129 -19.31 -20.27 -8.73
C VAL A 129 -20.29 -19.14 -8.40
N ALA A 130 -19.76 -18.04 -7.88
CA ALA A 130 -20.50 -16.82 -7.59
C ALA A 130 -20.43 -15.80 -8.75
N ASP A 131 -19.27 -15.70 -9.41
CA ASP A 131 -19.08 -14.84 -10.58
C ASP A 131 -18.06 -15.44 -11.55
N PHE A 132 -18.21 -15.16 -12.84
CA PHE A 132 -17.29 -15.62 -13.88
C PHE A 132 -17.40 -14.76 -15.14
N GLY A 133 -16.34 -14.74 -15.95
CA GLY A 133 -16.38 -14.05 -17.23
C GLY A 133 -15.15 -14.27 -18.08
N LYS A 134 -15.22 -13.80 -19.33
CA LYS A 134 -14.09 -13.75 -20.26
C LYS A 134 -13.66 -12.31 -20.51
N VAL A 135 -12.36 -12.08 -20.62
CA VAL A 135 -11.74 -10.76 -20.77
C VAL A 135 -10.57 -10.85 -21.76
N TYR A 136 -10.32 -9.78 -22.49
CA TYR A 136 -9.13 -9.66 -23.35
C TYR A 136 -8.03 -8.86 -22.65
N THR A 137 -6.79 -9.22 -22.94
CA THR A 137 -5.60 -8.40 -22.64
C THR A 137 -4.59 -8.41 -23.80
N SER A 138 -3.65 -7.47 -23.77
CA SER A 138 -2.64 -7.19 -24.80
C SER A 138 -1.46 -6.41 -24.20
N SER A 139 -0.43 -6.18 -25.00
CA SER A 139 0.73 -5.34 -24.65
C SER A 139 0.37 -3.91 -24.21
N ASP A 140 -0.78 -3.39 -24.64
CA ASP A 140 -1.24 -2.04 -24.33
C ASP A 140 -1.30 -1.74 -22.82
N VAL A 141 -1.58 -2.77 -22.02
CA VAL A 141 -1.63 -2.74 -20.56
C VAL A 141 -0.62 -3.72 -19.95
N ASP A 142 0.46 -4.01 -20.67
CA ASP A 142 1.50 -4.97 -20.26
C ASP A 142 0.94 -6.37 -19.93
N TYR A 143 -0.08 -6.78 -20.69
CA TYR A 143 -0.79 -8.04 -20.55
C TYR A 143 -1.39 -8.30 -19.15
N THR A 144 -1.59 -7.23 -18.38
CA THR A 144 -2.27 -7.28 -17.10
C THR A 144 -3.78 -7.41 -17.32
N ILE A 145 -4.43 -8.05 -16.37
CA ILE A 145 -5.88 -8.20 -16.32
C ILE A 145 -6.31 -7.69 -14.96
N LYS A 146 -7.27 -6.78 -14.96
CA LYS A 146 -7.93 -6.35 -13.75
C LYS A 146 -9.43 -6.36 -13.94
N VAL A 147 -10.14 -7.19 -13.20
CA VAL A 147 -11.60 -7.30 -13.27
C VAL A 147 -12.21 -7.03 -11.91
N GLU A 148 -13.41 -6.47 -11.89
CA GLU A 148 -14.21 -6.41 -10.68
C GLU A 148 -15.19 -7.57 -10.67
N ALA A 149 -14.96 -8.53 -9.77
CA ALA A 149 -15.92 -9.58 -9.48
C ALA A 149 -17.06 -8.98 -8.67
N ARG A 150 -18.31 -9.24 -9.07
CA ARG A 150 -19.51 -8.62 -8.49
C ARG A 150 -20.50 -9.68 -8.01
N LYS A 151 -21.62 -9.24 -7.41
CA LYS A 151 -22.70 -10.11 -6.89
C LYS A 151 -22.21 -11.08 -5.81
N LEU A 152 -21.18 -10.68 -5.08
CA LEU A 152 -20.63 -11.42 -3.97
C LEU A 152 -21.46 -11.18 -2.72
N LYS A 153 -21.34 -12.06 -1.73
CA LYS A 153 -21.96 -11.88 -0.42
C LYS A 153 -21.04 -11.05 0.48
N PRO A 154 -21.59 -10.18 1.34
CA PRO A 154 -20.81 -9.46 2.34
C PRO A 154 -20.05 -10.39 3.28
N TYR A 155 -18.89 -9.92 3.73
CA TYR A 155 -18.01 -10.56 4.72
C TYR A 155 -17.76 -12.06 4.48
N THR A 156 -17.54 -12.43 3.22
CA THR A 156 -17.45 -13.82 2.78
C THR A 156 -16.10 -14.06 2.09
N THR A 157 -15.45 -15.18 2.44
CA THR A 157 -14.24 -15.64 1.76
C THR A 157 -14.59 -16.32 0.44
N TYR A 158 -13.84 -15.99 -0.61
CA TYR A 158 -13.96 -16.55 -1.94
C TYR A 158 -12.61 -17.04 -2.44
N PHE A 159 -12.64 -17.98 -3.37
CA PHE A 159 -11.49 -18.45 -4.14
C PHE A 159 -11.65 -18.05 -5.61
N TYR A 160 -10.56 -17.70 -6.27
CA TYR A 160 -10.60 -17.25 -7.66
C TYR A 160 -9.41 -17.75 -8.47
N GLN A 161 -9.61 -17.93 -9.77
CA GLN A 161 -8.58 -18.38 -10.69
C GLN A 161 -8.82 -17.81 -12.09
N PHE A 162 -7.73 -17.58 -12.81
CA PHE A 162 -7.73 -17.21 -14.22
C PHE A 162 -7.30 -18.39 -15.09
N ASN A 163 -7.84 -18.48 -16.30
CA ASN A 163 -7.54 -19.52 -17.27
C ASN A 163 -7.43 -18.92 -18.68
N VAL A 164 -6.40 -19.30 -19.45
CA VAL A 164 -6.35 -18.93 -20.87
C VAL A 164 -7.49 -19.64 -21.59
N CYS A 165 -8.34 -18.88 -22.29
CA CYS A 165 -9.53 -19.41 -22.95
C CYS A 165 -9.20 -20.61 -23.85
N ASN A 166 -10.07 -21.63 -23.80
CA ASN A 166 -9.94 -22.86 -24.59
C ASN A 166 -8.64 -23.66 -24.33
N SER A 167 -8.07 -23.54 -23.13
CA SER A 167 -6.87 -24.29 -22.73
C SER A 167 -6.93 -24.71 -21.26
N ASN A 168 -5.98 -25.54 -20.83
CA ASN A 168 -5.81 -25.90 -19.41
C ASN A 168 -4.74 -25.03 -18.70
N THR A 169 -4.20 -24.00 -19.36
CA THR A 169 -3.23 -23.08 -18.75
C THR A 169 -3.96 -22.20 -17.73
N THR A 170 -3.65 -22.37 -16.45
CA THR A 170 -4.32 -21.70 -15.33
C THR A 170 -3.34 -20.91 -14.48
N SER A 171 -3.85 -19.86 -13.82
CA SER A 171 -3.11 -19.13 -12.80
C SER A 171 -3.07 -19.94 -11.49
N LEU A 172 -2.30 -19.43 -10.52
CA LEU A 172 -2.47 -19.85 -9.13
C LEU A 172 -3.92 -19.61 -8.66
N LEU A 173 -4.40 -20.46 -7.76
CA LEU A 173 -5.68 -20.26 -7.06
C LEU A 173 -5.49 -19.19 -5.98
N GLY A 174 -6.17 -18.06 -6.14
CA GLY A 174 -6.19 -16.98 -5.14
C GLY A 174 -7.33 -17.15 -4.14
N ARG A 175 -7.19 -16.51 -2.99
CA ARG A 175 -8.18 -16.36 -1.93
C ARG A 175 -8.41 -14.87 -1.68
N THR A 176 -9.66 -14.49 -1.45
CA THR A 176 -10.06 -13.11 -1.19
C THR A 176 -11.22 -13.06 -0.20
N LYS A 177 -11.55 -11.86 0.31
CA LYS A 177 -12.65 -11.65 1.25
C LYS A 177 -13.33 -10.31 1.00
N THR A 178 -14.65 -10.31 0.88
CA THR A 178 -15.45 -9.06 0.78
C THR A 178 -15.50 -8.33 2.13
N THR A 179 -15.77 -7.02 2.13
CA THR A 179 -16.10 -6.32 3.37
C THR A 179 -17.50 -6.72 3.84
N PRO A 180 -17.88 -6.53 5.10
CA PRO A 180 -19.30 -6.49 5.47
C PRO A 180 -19.98 -5.24 4.88
N ASN A 181 -21.32 -5.16 4.97
CA ASN A 181 -22.02 -3.90 4.73
C ASN A 181 -21.67 -2.87 5.80
N GLU A 182 -21.91 -1.59 5.53
CA GLU A 182 -21.54 -0.53 6.47
C GLU A 182 -22.21 -0.69 7.84
N ASP A 183 -23.46 -1.15 7.92
CA ASP A 183 -24.19 -1.23 9.21
C ASP A 183 -24.18 -2.62 9.87
N ASP A 184 -23.43 -3.57 9.31
CA ASP A 184 -23.33 -4.92 9.88
C ASP A 184 -22.59 -4.91 11.22
N ASP A 185 -23.06 -5.76 12.13
CA ASP A 185 -22.49 -5.92 13.45
C ASP A 185 -21.36 -6.95 13.44
N LEU A 186 -20.11 -6.47 13.51
CA LEU A 186 -18.92 -7.32 13.57
C LEU A 186 -18.41 -7.47 15.01
N ALA A 187 -17.92 -8.67 15.33
CA ALA A 187 -17.25 -8.94 16.60
C ALA A 187 -15.77 -8.55 16.56
N LYS A 188 -15.08 -8.88 15.47
CA LYS A 188 -13.66 -8.60 15.28
C LYS A 188 -13.28 -8.47 13.81
N VAL A 189 -12.17 -7.79 13.55
CA VAL A 189 -11.45 -7.78 12.26
C VAL A 189 -9.96 -7.66 12.52
N ALA A 190 -9.14 -8.32 11.71
CA ALA A 190 -7.68 -8.21 11.79
C ALA A 190 -7.08 -7.66 10.48
N ILE A 191 -6.11 -6.76 10.60
CA ILE A 191 -5.49 -6.06 9.47
C ILE A 191 -3.96 -6.13 9.63
N ALA A 192 -3.24 -6.59 8.61
CA ALA A 192 -1.78 -6.43 8.56
C ALA A 192 -1.43 -5.09 7.89
N VAL A 193 -0.40 -4.41 8.41
CA VAL A 193 0.06 -3.13 7.88
C VAL A 193 1.54 -3.21 7.48
N TYR A 194 1.84 -2.74 6.28
CA TYR A 194 3.18 -2.75 5.69
C TYR A 194 3.53 -1.42 5.01
N SER A 195 4.83 -1.17 4.84
CA SER A 195 5.40 -0.13 3.97
C SER A 195 6.86 -0.46 3.64
N CYS A 196 7.46 0.27 2.69
CA CYS A 196 8.90 0.36 2.52
C CYS A 196 9.59 -1.00 2.26
N SER A 197 9.38 -1.51 1.04
CA SER A 197 9.80 -2.85 0.62
C SER A 197 10.98 -2.84 -0.34
N ASN A 198 12.07 -2.14 -0.04
CA ASN A 198 13.20 -2.05 -0.96
C ASN A 198 13.80 -3.44 -1.28
N TYR A 199 13.73 -3.82 -2.57
CA TYR A 199 14.08 -5.15 -3.07
C TYR A 199 15.56 -5.51 -2.87
N PRO A 200 16.55 -4.64 -3.21
CA PRO A 200 17.96 -4.87 -2.92
C PRO A 200 18.32 -5.18 -1.46
N PHE A 201 17.58 -4.66 -0.47
CA PHE A 201 17.99 -4.81 0.94
C PHE A 201 17.73 -6.19 1.53
N GLY A 202 16.70 -6.92 1.07
CA GLY A 202 16.36 -8.22 1.64
C GLY A 202 15.12 -8.89 1.06
N PHE A 203 14.84 -10.09 1.58
CA PHE A 203 13.65 -10.89 1.27
C PHE A 203 12.44 -10.38 2.06
N PHE A 204 11.26 -10.43 1.44
CA PHE A 204 10.05 -9.87 2.03
C PHE A 204 9.35 -10.81 3.02
N ASN A 205 10.10 -11.32 3.99
CA ASN A 205 9.62 -12.29 4.99
C ASN A 205 8.37 -11.79 5.75
N ALA A 206 8.26 -10.48 5.98
CA ALA A 206 7.11 -9.85 6.63
C ALA A 206 5.77 -10.21 5.95
N TYR A 207 5.71 -10.16 4.62
CA TYR A 207 4.52 -10.54 3.87
C TYR A 207 4.18 -12.03 4.06
N GLY A 208 5.20 -12.88 4.07
CA GLY A 208 5.04 -14.32 4.18
C GLY A 208 4.60 -14.76 5.57
N ASN A 209 5.05 -14.09 6.64
CA ASN A 209 4.74 -14.49 8.02
C ASN A 209 3.24 -14.39 8.31
N THR A 210 2.60 -13.32 7.84
CA THR A 210 1.14 -13.16 7.95
C THR A 210 0.39 -14.24 7.16
N VAL A 211 0.89 -14.62 5.98
CA VAL A 211 0.33 -15.74 5.20
C VAL A 211 0.44 -17.06 5.96
N ARG A 212 1.61 -17.34 6.56
CA ARG A 212 1.88 -18.56 7.33
C ARG A 212 1.01 -18.65 8.58
N LYS A 213 0.77 -17.52 9.26
CA LYS A 213 -0.11 -17.43 10.43
C LYS A 213 -1.60 -17.47 10.09
N ASP A 214 -1.97 -17.09 8.87
CA ASP A 214 -3.36 -16.86 8.44
C ASP A 214 -4.14 -15.99 9.44
N SER A 215 -3.48 -14.95 9.96
CA SER A 215 -3.90 -14.18 11.14
C SER A 215 -4.78 -12.96 10.85
N VAL A 216 -4.93 -12.57 9.57
CA VAL A 216 -5.59 -11.31 9.18
C VAL A 216 -6.66 -11.49 8.11
N ASP A 217 -7.58 -10.54 8.04
CA ASP A 217 -8.64 -10.48 7.04
C ASP A 217 -8.25 -9.63 5.82
N TYR A 218 -7.52 -8.54 6.05
CA TYR A 218 -7.16 -7.53 5.06
C TYR A 218 -5.70 -7.10 5.21
N VAL A 219 -5.12 -6.60 4.12
CA VAL A 219 -3.79 -6.00 4.12
C VAL A 219 -3.91 -4.52 3.78
N VAL A 220 -3.26 -3.66 4.56
CA VAL A 220 -3.02 -2.25 4.24
C VAL A 220 -1.55 -2.06 3.91
N HIS A 221 -1.27 -1.40 2.79
CA HIS A 221 0.09 -1.00 2.41
C HIS A 221 0.15 0.51 2.28
N LEU A 222 1.05 1.16 3.02
CA LEU A 222 1.09 2.61 3.18
C LEU A 222 2.03 3.32 2.20
N GLY A 223 2.72 2.56 1.34
CA GLY A 223 3.53 3.08 0.23
C GLY A 223 4.95 2.56 0.27
N ASP A 224 5.75 2.97 -0.70
CA ASP A 224 7.08 2.41 -1.02
C ASP A 224 7.03 0.91 -1.30
N TYR A 225 6.05 0.53 -2.12
CA TYR A 225 5.90 -0.81 -2.65
C TYR A 225 7.04 -1.15 -3.62
N ILE A 226 7.53 -0.13 -4.33
CA ILE A 226 8.78 -0.17 -5.10
C ILE A 226 9.70 0.97 -4.68
N TYR A 227 10.96 0.89 -5.11
CA TYR A 227 11.91 2.00 -5.17
C TYR A 227 12.38 2.16 -6.62
N GLU A 228 12.76 3.37 -7.00
CA GLU A 228 13.09 3.85 -8.35
C GLU A 228 14.55 3.62 -8.77
N TYR A 229 15.44 3.49 -7.78
CA TYR A 229 16.89 3.49 -7.95
C TYR A 229 17.49 2.33 -8.74
N GLY A 230 18.67 2.54 -9.31
CA GLY A 230 19.56 1.48 -9.78
C GLY A 230 20.19 0.68 -8.62
N ASN A 231 20.76 -0.48 -8.93
CA ASN A 231 21.49 -1.27 -7.94
C ASN A 231 22.79 -0.56 -7.52
N GLY A 232 23.02 -0.46 -6.21
CA GLY A 232 24.18 0.24 -5.65
C GLY A 232 23.97 1.73 -5.38
N GLU A 233 22.87 2.32 -5.86
CA GLU A 233 22.46 3.69 -5.51
C GLU A 233 21.81 3.70 -4.12
N TYR A 234 20.74 2.92 -3.94
CA TYR A 234 20.10 2.71 -2.63
C TYR A 234 19.86 1.23 -2.34
N GLY A 235 20.91 0.60 -1.81
CA GLY A 235 20.96 -0.84 -1.52
C GLY A 235 21.78 -1.63 -2.53
N TRP A 236 22.28 -2.80 -2.11
CA TRP A 236 23.18 -3.64 -2.91
C TRP A 236 22.67 -5.08 -2.99
N GLY A 237 22.05 -5.42 -4.11
CA GLY A 237 21.33 -6.69 -4.31
C GLY A 237 22.17 -7.87 -4.80
N ASN A 238 23.41 -7.68 -5.27
CA ASN A 238 24.21 -8.74 -5.93
C ASN A 238 24.38 -9.98 -5.06
N SER A 239 24.72 -9.79 -3.78
CA SER A 239 24.96 -10.88 -2.85
C SER A 239 23.70 -11.71 -2.55
N LEU A 240 22.52 -11.13 -2.76
CA LEU A 240 21.22 -11.76 -2.51
C LEU A 240 20.55 -12.25 -3.80
N GLY A 241 21.12 -11.97 -4.97
CA GLY A 241 20.45 -12.17 -6.26
C GLY A 241 19.21 -11.27 -6.43
N ARG A 242 19.18 -10.12 -5.75
CA ARG A 242 18.04 -9.19 -5.70
C ARG A 242 18.37 -7.85 -6.39
N ILE A 243 18.85 -7.93 -7.61
CA ILE A 243 19.13 -6.75 -8.44
C ILE A 243 17.79 -6.23 -8.99
N PRO A 244 17.40 -4.97 -8.74
CA PRO A 244 16.19 -4.38 -9.31
C PRO A 244 16.35 -4.24 -10.82
N LEU A 245 15.29 -4.53 -11.58
CA LEU A 245 15.30 -4.36 -13.04
C LEU A 245 14.32 -3.26 -13.46
N PRO A 246 14.62 -2.48 -14.52
CA PRO A 246 15.94 -2.39 -15.12
C PRO A 246 16.96 -1.88 -14.09
N ASP A 247 18.23 -2.26 -14.24
CA ASP A 247 19.29 -1.90 -13.30
C ASP A 247 19.79 -0.47 -13.56
N ARG A 248 18.91 0.49 -13.25
CA ARG A 248 19.08 1.95 -13.38
C ARG A 248 17.92 2.67 -12.69
N GLU A 249 18.05 3.98 -12.51
CA GLU A 249 16.95 4.88 -12.20
C GLU A 249 15.79 4.72 -13.22
N ILE A 250 14.54 4.61 -12.72
CA ILE A 250 13.36 4.38 -13.56
C ILE A 250 12.64 5.68 -13.91
N ILE A 251 12.54 5.95 -15.21
CA ILE A 251 11.91 7.19 -15.70
C ILE A 251 10.84 6.94 -16.76
N THR A 252 10.90 5.84 -17.52
CA THR A 252 9.93 5.51 -18.58
C THR A 252 8.82 4.57 -18.10
N LEU A 253 7.69 4.51 -18.81
CA LEU A 253 6.62 3.56 -18.50
C LEU A 253 7.10 2.09 -18.45
N TYR A 254 7.98 1.70 -19.38
CA TYR A 254 8.62 0.39 -19.34
C TYR A 254 9.41 0.19 -18.05
N ASP A 255 10.20 1.19 -17.65
CA ASP A 255 11.04 1.08 -16.45
C ASP A 255 10.18 0.85 -15.19
N TYR A 256 9.08 1.61 -15.01
CA TYR A 256 8.16 1.40 -13.89
C TYR A 256 7.46 0.03 -13.94
N ARG A 257 6.95 -0.38 -15.11
CA ARG A 257 6.34 -1.72 -15.28
C ARG A 257 7.33 -2.82 -14.93
N LYS A 258 8.56 -2.71 -15.42
CA LYS A 258 9.64 -3.67 -15.18
C LYS A 258 10.10 -3.67 -13.72
N ARG A 259 10.10 -2.51 -13.06
CA ARG A 259 10.40 -2.42 -11.63
C ARG A 259 9.38 -3.15 -10.78
N ILE A 260 8.09 -2.86 -10.99
CA ILE A 260 7.01 -3.54 -10.28
C ILE A 260 7.04 -5.05 -10.55
N ALA A 261 7.28 -5.46 -11.82
CA ALA A 261 7.45 -6.85 -12.18
C ALA A 261 8.59 -7.53 -11.41
N THR A 262 9.74 -6.85 -11.26
CA THR A 262 10.88 -7.36 -10.50
C THR A 262 10.51 -7.58 -9.03
N TYR A 263 9.86 -6.62 -8.40
CA TYR A 263 9.43 -6.75 -6.99
C TYR A 263 8.42 -7.89 -6.83
N ARG A 264 7.51 -8.04 -7.81
CA ARG A 264 6.54 -9.14 -7.92
C ARG A 264 7.15 -10.52 -8.22
N THR A 265 8.47 -10.65 -8.30
CA THR A 265 9.14 -11.97 -8.32
C THR A 265 9.41 -12.53 -6.92
N ASP A 266 9.29 -11.72 -5.87
CA ASP A 266 9.43 -12.19 -4.50
C ASP A 266 8.27 -13.12 -4.10
N LEU A 267 8.61 -14.33 -3.65
CA LEU A 267 7.63 -15.38 -3.39
C LEU A 267 6.72 -15.09 -2.19
N ASP A 268 7.19 -14.34 -1.19
CA ASP A 268 6.36 -13.99 -0.02
C ASP A 268 5.41 -12.84 -0.35
N LEU A 269 5.81 -11.92 -1.23
CA LEU A 269 4.91 -10.92 -1.79
C LEU A 269 3.83 -11.54 -2.69
N VAL A 270 4.21 -12.49 -3.56
CA VAL A 270 3.25 -13.25 -4.38
C VAL A 270 2.28 -14.01 -3.48
N ALA A 271 2.76 -14.67 -2.43
CA ALA A 271 1.91 -15.41 -1.50
C ALA A 271 0.91 -14.48 -0.77
N SER A 272 1.34 -13.30 -0.32
CA SER A 272 0.44 -12.37 0.37
C SER A 272 -0.65 -11.82 -0.55
N HIS A 273 -0.31 -11.43 -1.77
CA HIS A 273 -1.29 -11.02 -2.79
C HIS A 273 -2.25 -12.15 -3.17
N GLN A 274 -1.76 -13.39 -3.20
CA GLN A 274 -2.59 -14.56 -3.50
C GLN A 274 -3.60 -14.84 -2.38
N GLN A 275 -3.30 -14.53 -1.12
CA GLN A 275 -4.09 -14.98 0.03
C GLN A 275 -5.05 -13.94 0.62
N PHE A 276 -4.76 -12.65 0.46
CA PHE A 276 -5.50 -11.57 1.09
C PHE A 276 -5.93 -10.49 0.10
N PRO A 277 -7.08 -9.83 0.32
CA PRO A 277 -7.39 -8.56 -0.35
C PRO A 277 -6.53 -7.42 0.19
N TRP A 278 -5.82 -6.73 -0.70
CA TRP A 278 -4.99 -5.57 -0.37
C TRP A 278 -5.73 -4.25 -0.55
N ILE A 279 -5.46 -3.30 0.33
CA ILE A 279 -5.91 -1.91 0.29
C ILE A 279 -4.67 -1.01 0.31
N PRO A 280 -3.97 -0.87 -0.84
CA PRO A 280 -2.73 -0.11 -0.90
C PRO A 280 -2.99 1.37 -1.19
N VAL A 281 -2.05 2.20 -0.77
CA VAL A 281 -1.82 3.56 -1.26
C VAL A 281 -0.33 3.71 -1.55
N TRP A 282 0.02 4.56 -2.51
CA TRP A 282 1.41 4.91 -2.78
C TRP A 282 1.95 5.87 -1.72
N ASP A 283 3.27 5.92 -1.63
CA ASP A 283 4.03 7.02 -1.07
C ASP A 283 4.80 7.73 -2.20
N ASP A 284 6.04 8.16 -1.99
CA ASP A 284 6.85 8.89 -2.94
C ASP A 284 7.62 7.95 -3.88
N HIS A 285 8.23 6.88 -3.38
CA HIS A 285 9.08 5.97 -4.18
C HIS A 285 8.33 5.16 -5.25
N GLU A 286 6.98 5.16 -5.26
CA GLU A 286 6.22 4.75 -6.43
C GLU A 286 6.46 5.64 -7.67
N VAL A 287 6.94 6.87 -7.46
CA VAL A 287 7.35 7.84 -8.49
C VAL A 287 8.84 8.16 -8.34
N ALA A 288 9.22 8.83 -7.26
CA ALA A 288 10.59 9.24 -6.94
C ALA A 288 10.64 9.83 -5.51
N ASP A 289 11.81 9.78 -4.90
CA ASP A 289 12.11 10.33 -3.58
C ASP A 289 11.56 11.75 -3.36
N ASN A 290 10.91 11.94 -2.22
CA ASN A 290 10.30 13.19 -1.74
C ASN A 290 9.42 13.90 -2.78
N THR A 291 8.60 13.13 -3.51
CA THR A 291 7.66 13.70 -4.49
C THR A 291 6.60 14.58 -3.82
N TRP A 292 6.30 15.71 -4.48
CA TRP A 292 5.18 16.61 -4.20
C TRP A 292 4.45 16.96 -5.51
N ARG A 293 3.50 17.90 -5.48
CA ARG A 293 2.67 18.20 -6.66
C ARG A 293 3.49 18.56 -7.90
N ASP A 294 4.47 19.46 -7.75
CA ASP A 294 5.19 20.04 -8.90
C ASP A 294 6.67 19.61 -9.01
N GLY A 295 7.12 18.60 -8.25
CA GLY A 295 8.49 18.09 -8.33
C GLY A 295 8.79 16.91 -7.38
N MET A 296 10.06 16.52 -7.32
CA MET A 296 10.64 15.49 -6.45
C MET A 296 12.11 15.85 -6.16
N ALA A 297 12.83 15.07 -5.35
CA ALA A 297 14.17 15.40 -4.87
C ALA A 297 15.15 15.83 -5.97
N HIS A 298 15.18 15.08 -7.08
CA HIS A 298 16.11 15.29 -8.19
C HIS A 298 15.49 15.87 -9.47
N LEU A 299 14.15 16.03 -9.52
CA LEU A 299 13.44 16.57 -10.69
C LEU A 299 12.44 17.67 -10.30
N ASN A 300 12.70 18.91 -10.73
CA ASN A 300 11.92 20.09 -10.33
C ASN A 300 11.61 21.06 -11.48
N ASN A 301 11.59 20.57 -12.73
CA ASN A 301 11.31 21.34 -13.95
C ASN A 301 12.27 22.52 -14.20
N THR A 302 13.49 22.46 -13.68
CA THR A 302 14.60 23.33 -14.12
C THR A 302 15.35 22.69 -15.29
N GLU A 303 16.03 23.50 -16.12
CA GLU A 303 16.88 23.00 -17.22
C GLU A 303 17.93 22.00 -16.70
N ASP A 304 18.57 22.31 -15.57
CA ASP A 304 19.55 21.44 -14.91
C ASP A 304 18.94 20.09 -14.50
N SER A 305 17.78 20.10 -13.83
CA SER A 305 17.11 18.85 -13.45
C SER A 305 16.63 18.04 -14.65
N PHE A 306 16.22 18.70 -15.74
CA PHE A 306 15.78 18.03 -16.95
C PHE A 306 16.95 17.30 -17.63
N ASP A 307 18.11 17.95 -17.72
CA ASP A 307 19.32 17.36 -18.29
C ASP A 307 19.86 16.22 -17.42
N HIS A 308 19.82 16.37 -16.09
CA HIS A 308 20.27 15.34 -15.14
C HIS A 308 19.41 14.07 -15.20
N GLU A 309 18.09 14.24 -15.31
CA GLU A 309 17.09 13.17 -15.24
C GLU A 309 16.79 12.52 -16.60
N GLY A 310 17.64 12.74 -17.61
CA GLY A 310 17.53 12.08 -18.90
C GLY A 310 16.46 12.69 -19.82
N GLY A 311 16.16 13.97 -19.67
CA GLY A 311 15.29 14.73 -20.56
C GLY A 311 13.80 14.48 -20.37
N ILE A 312 13.37 14.22 -19.12
CA ILE A 312 11.98 13.99 -18.77
C ILE A 312 11.43 15.11 -17.86
N ALA A 313 10.19 15.53 -18.11
CA ALA A 313 9.50 16.48 -17.23
C ALA A 313 8.84 15.77 -16.03
N VAL A 314 8.63 16.50 -14.94
CA VAL A 314 7.94 16.00 -13.71
C VAL A 314 6.64 15.28 -14.05
N ASP A 315 5.77 15.93 -14.82
CA ASP A 315 4.44 15.40 -15.17
C ASP A 315 4.56 14.11 -15.98
N GLN A 316 5.55 14.03 -16.87
CA GLN A 316 5.75 12.86 -17.73
C GLN A 316 6.21 11.65 -16.91
N ARG A 317 7.17 11.83 -16.00
CA ARG A 317 7.65 10.78 -15.08
C ARG A 317 6.52 10.32 -14.16
N LYS A 318 5.79 11.25 -13.55
CA LYS A 318 4.64 10.96 -12.69
C LYS A 318 3.54 10.17 -13.42
N MET A 319 3.23 10.53 -14.67
CA MET A 319 2.25 9.79 -15.46
C MET A 319 2.70 8.37 -15.82
N HIS A 320 4.00 8.12 -16.01
CA HIS A 320 4.53 6.78 -16.23
C HIS A 320 4.36 5.90 -14.99
N ALA A 321 4.76 6.42 -13.84
CA ALA A 321 4.64 5.77 -12.54
C ALA A 321 3.20 5.41 -12.21
N VAL A 322 2.30 6.40 -12.29
CA VAL A 322 0.88 6.24 -11.96
C VAL A 322 0.22 5.22 -12.88
N ARG A 323 0.50 5.27 -14.19
CA ARG A 323 -0.03 4.26 -15.13
C ARG A 323 0.45 2.86 -14.79
N ALA A 324 1.73 2.66 -14.55
CA ALA A 324 2.28 1.35 -14.18
C ALA A 324 1.66 0.84 -12.87
N TYR A 325 1.54 1.71 -11.86
CA TYR A 325 0.93 1.37 -10.58
C TYR A 325 -0.54 0.94 -10.74
N PHE A 326 -1.33 1.69 -11.51
CA PHE A 326 -2.71 1.29 -11.81
C PHE A 326 -2.78 0.00 -12.64
N GLU A 327 -1.86 -0.27 -13.56
CA GLU A 327 -1.89 -1.53 -14.31
C GLU A 327 -1.59 -2.76 -13.43
N TRP A 328 -0.70 -2.60 -12.45
CA TRP A 328 -0.11 -3.70 -11.67
C TRP A 328 -0.70 -3.92 -10.26
N MET A 329 -1.39 -2.93 -9.71
CA MET A 329 -1.99 -3.02 -8.37
C MET A 329 -3.49 -3.37 -8.43
N PRO A 330 -3.99 -4.20 -7.48
CA PRO A 330 -5.39 -4.65 -7.45
C PRO A 330 -6.34 -3.58 -6.88
N ILE A 331 -6.18 -2.33 -7.31
CA ILE A 331 -6.99 -1.18 -6.89
C ILE A 331 -8.05 -0.82 -7.93
N ARG A 332 -9.17 -0.27 -7.44
CA ARG A 332 -10.13 0.45 -8.29
C ARG A 332 -9.53 1.77 -8.74
N GLN A 333 -10.05 2.19 -9.86
CA GLN A 333 -10.01 3.59 -10.23
C GLN A 333 -11.03 4.34 -9.38
N VAL A 334 -10.61 5.34 -8.60
CA VAL A 334 -11.54 6.12 -7.77
C VAL A 334 -12.21 7.19 -8.61
N ASP A 335 -11.41 8.15 -9.11
CA ASP A 335 -11.85 9.17 -10.07
C ASP A 335 -10.63 9.96 -10.58
N MET A 336 -10.11 9.69 -11.78
CA MET A 336 -8.93 10.43 -12.27
C MET A 336 -9.25 11.82 -12.84
N ASP A 337 -10.53 12.24 -12.94
CA ASP A 337 -10.83 13.67 -13.18
C ASP A 337 -10.45 14.53 -11.99
N ASP A 338 -10.29 13.86 -10.86
CA ASP A 338 -9.71 14.38 -9.65
C ASP A 338 -8.21 14.06 -9.66
N ASN A 339 -7.48 14.63 -10.64
CA ASN A 339 -6.03 14.66 -10.86
C ASN A 339 -5.20 13.68 -9.98
N LEU A 340 -5.22 12.37 -10.25
CA LEU A 340 -4.44 11.34 -9.50
C LEU A 340 -5.13 10.74 -8.27
N ARG A 341 -6.47 10.80 -8.15
CA ARG A 341 -7.15 10.30 -6.95
C ARG A 341 -6.95 8.82 -6.67
N ILE A 342 -6.32 8.56 -5.52
CA ILE A 342 -6.20 7.24 -4.89
C ILE A 342 -6.86 7.16 -3.50
N TRP A 343 -7.05 8.29 -2.82
CA TRP A 343 -7.67 8.32 -1.49
C TRP A 343 -9.14 7.90 -1.54
N ARG A 344 -9.52 7.02 -0.61
CA ARG A 344 -10.81 6.33 -0.57
C ARG A 344 -11.06 5.76 0.82
N SER A 345 -12.29 5.34 1.10
CA SER A 345 -12.68 4.82 2.42
C SER A 345 -13.44 3.50 2.31
N PHE A 346 -13.30 2.67 3.35
CA PHE A 346 -13.94 1.36 3.47
C PHE A 346 -14.67 1.27 4.82
N SER A 347 -15.97 1.03 4.78
CA SER A 347 -16.76 0.76 5.98
C SER A 347 -16.82 -0.74 6.24
N ILE A 348 -16.08 -1.19 7.24
CA ILE A 348 -16.03 -2.59 7.68
C ILE A 348 -17.00 -2.73 8.86
N GLY A 349 -18.29 -2.69 8.52
CA GLY A 349 -19.38 -2.74 9.49
C GLY A 349 -19.43 -1.47 10.33
N LYS A 350 -20.09 -1.60 11.47
CA LYS A 350 -20.06 -0.59 12.55
C LYS A 350 -18.75 -0.61 13.34
N LEU A 351 -17.84 -1.53 13.02
CA LEU A 351 -16.62 -1.72 13.79
C LEU A 351 -15.52 -0.75 13.33
N VAL A 352 -15.23 -0.71 12.04
CA VAL A 352 -14.11 0.09 11.50
C VAL A 352 -14.55 0.89 10.28
N ASP A 353 -14.22 2.18 10.27
CA ASP A 353 -14.06 2.95 9.04
C ASP A 353 -12.57 3.13 8.77
N LEU A 354 -12.08 2.55 7.66
CA LEU A 354 -10.72 2.75 7.16
C LEU A 354 -10.73 3.88 6.14
N ILE A 355 -9.97 4.95 6.38
CA ILE A 355 -9.87 6.14 5.54
C ILE A 355 -8.43 6.24 5.05
N MET A 356 -8.21 5.95 3.76
CA MET A 356 -6.88 5.98 3.14
C MET A 356 -6.63 7.36 2.52
N LEU A 357 -5.54 8.02 2.90
CA LEU A 357 -5.12 9.33 2.42
C LEU A 357 -4.02 9.22 1.34
N ASP A 358 -3.94 10.23 0.48
CA ASP A 358 -2.74 10.55 -0.31
C ASP A 358 -2.05 11.78 0.32
N THR A 359 -0.80 11.66 0.72
CA THR A 359 -0.01 12.77 1.25
C THR A 359 1.21 13.09 0.39
N ARG A 360 1.21 12.71 -0.90
CA ARG A 360 2.33 12.90 -1.83
C ARG A 360 1.92 13.55 -3.14
N ASN A 361 1.20 12.81 -3.98
CA ASN A 361 1.20 13.06 -5.41
C ASN A 361 0.12 14.03 -5.85
N TYR A 362 -0.97 14.11 -5.09
CA TYR A 362 -2.17 14.82 -5.49
C TYR A 362 -2.02 16.35 -5.51
N ASP A 363 -1.87 16.99 -4.35
CA ASP A 363 -1.88 18.45 -4.23
C ASP A 363 -0.97 18.96 -3.10
N ARG A 364 -0.01 18.12 -2.71
CA ARG A 364 0.98 18.42 -1.68
C ARG A 364 1.82 19.64 -2.08
N SER A 365 1.92 20.63 -1.18
CA SER A 365 2.84 21.76 -1.34
C SER A 365 4.31 21.30 -1.23
N ILE A 366 5.27 22.07 -1.79
CA ILE A 366 6.71 21.73 -1.73
C ILE A 366 7.16 21.20 -0.37
N THR A 367 7.88 20.08 -0.39
CA THR A 367 8.42 19.39 0.79
C THR A 367 9.92 19.67 0.99
N ASP A 368 10.51 19.10 2.04
CA ASP A 368 11.96 19.05 2.24
C ASP A 368 12.60 18.16 1.16
N LEU A 369 13.48 18.76 0.37
CA LEU A 369 14.23 18.15 -0.71
C LEU A 369 15.73 18.16 -0.41
N TYR A 370 16.09 18.19 0.88
CA TYR A 370 17.45 18.24 1.42
C TYR A 370 18.18 19.57 1.23
N TRP A 371 18.00 20.25 0.09
CA TRP A 371 18.64 21.55 -0.20
C TRP A 371 17.81 22.77 0.23
N ASN A 372 16.53 22.57 0.58
CA ASN A 372 15.59 23.64 0.95
C ASN A 372 15.06 23.53 2.39
N THR A 373 15.68 22.73 3.26
CA THR A 373 15.20 22.48 4.62
C THR A 373 14.92 23.77 5.41
N ASP A 374 15.82 24.77 5.36
CA ASP A 374 15.61 26.06 6.02
C ASP A 374 14.39 26.82 5.50
N TYR A 375 14.19 26.76 4.17
CA TYR A 375 13.02 27.36 3.55
C TYR A 375 11.74 26.67 4.01
N VAL A 376 11.69 25.34 3.96
CA VAL A 376 10.51 24.55 4.39
C VAL A 376 10.22 24.76 5.87
N HIS A 377 11.24 24.78 6.72
CA HIS A 377 11.09 25.14 8.13
C HIS A 377 10.44 26.52 8.29
N SER A 378 10.95 27.55 7.60
CA SER A 378 10.45 28.93 7.71
C SER A 378 8.97 29.08 7.34
N ILE A 379 8.46 28.22 6.47
CA ILE A 379 7.05 28.24 6.04
C ILE A 379 6.22 27.12 6.65
N SER A 380 6.77 26.22 7.48
CA SER A 380 6.12 24.98 7.95
C SER A 380 4.75 25.18 8.60
N ASN A 381 4.51 26.34 9.22
CA ASN A 381 3.23 26.73 9.84
C ASN A 381 2.44 27.79 9.03
N ASP A 382 2.82 28.06 7.78
CA ASP A 382 2.07 28.95 6.89
C ASP A 382 0.67 28.39 6.63
N ALA A 383 -0.35 29.26 6.71
CA ALA A 383 -1.75 28.87 6.59
C ALA A 383 -2.12 28.32 5.21
N GLY A 384 -1.41 28.75 4.16
CA GLY A 384 -1.62 28.33 2.78
C GLY A 384 -0.97 26.99 2.42
N ARG A 385 -0.08 26.44 3.27
CA ARG A 385 0.51 25.11 3.03
C ARG A 385 -0.51 24.02 3.26
N SER A 386 -0.47 23.02 2.38
CA SER A 386 -1.31 21.83 2.48
C SER A 386 -0.55 20.57 2.07
N LEU A 387 -0.78 19.50 2.83
CA LEU A 387 -0.24 18.16 2.57
C LEU A 387 -1.18 17.37 1.64
N MET A 388 -2.49 17.56 1.77
CA MET A 388 -3.52 16.82 1.03
C MET A 388 -4.20 17.64 -0.08
N GLY A 389 -4.08 18.97 -0.04
CA GLY A 389 -4.92 19.86 -0.84
C GLY A 389 -6.35 19.98 -0.33
N SER A 390 -7.05 21.02 -0.78
CA SER A 390 -8.37 21.39 -0.26
C SER A 390 -9.45 20.33 -0.53
N ARG A 391 -9.41 19.63 -1.66
CA ARG A 391 -10.43 18.65 -2.05
C ARG A 391 -10.39 17.42 -1.13
N GLN A 392 -9.21 16.83 -0.96
CA GLN A 392 -9.02 15.68 -0.09
C GLN A 392 -9.21 16.08 1.38
N GLU A 393 -8.70 17.23 1.83
CA GLU A 393 -8.88 17.71 3.21
C GLU A 393 -10.38 17.82 3.58
N ASN A 394 -11.17 18.49 2.73
CA ASN A 394 -12.62 18.59 2.94
C ASN A 394 -13.33 17.23 2.87
N TRP A 395 -12.90 16.33 1.97
CA TRP A 395 -13.43 14.97 1.90
C TRP A 395 -13.12 14.19 3.18
N PHE A 396 -11.88 14.27 3.67
CA PHE A 396 -11.41 13.58 4.87
C PHE A 396 -12.21 14.02 6.09
N TYR A 397 -12.40 15.33 6.28
CA TYR A 397 -13.20 15.86 7.40
C TYR A 397 -14.65 15.39 7.35
N ARG A 398 -15.25 15.33 6.15
CA ARG A 398 -16.58 14.73 5.98
C ARG A 398 -16.62 13.24 6.30
N GLN A 399 -15.58 12.47 5.97
CA GLN A 399 -15.51 11.05 6.32
C GLN A 399 -15.42 10.86 7.84
N LEU A 400 -14.57 11.63 8.53
CA LEU A 400 -14.45 11.58 9.99
C LEU A 400 -15.79 11.90 10.68
N GLN A 401 -16.47 12.96 10.23
CA GLN A 401 -17.78 13.36 10.75
C GLN A 401 -18.85 12.31 10.43
N ARG A 402 -18.91 11.79 9.19
CA ARG A 402 -19.85 10.72 8.81
C ARG A 402 -19.65 9.48 9.68
N SER A 403 -18.40 9.03 9.84
CA SER A 403 -18.04 7.89 10.67
C SER A 403 -18.51 8.09 12.12
N ALA A 404 -18.31 9.29 12.65
CA ALA A 404 -18.78 9.64 13.99
C ALA A 404 -20.28 9.69 14.15
N ASN A 405 -20.97 10.32 13.23
CA ASN A 405 -22.44 10.39 13.26
C ASN A 405 -23.08 9.01 13.09
N ARG A 406 -22.43 8.11 12.32
CA ARG A 406 -22.87 6.72 12.13
C ARG A 406 -22.62 5.84 13.36
N GLY A 407 -21.72 6.25 14.26
CA GLY A 407 -21.36 5.47 15.44
C GLY A 407 -20.42 4.30 15.13
N ALA A 408 -19.55 4.44 14.11
CA ALA A 408 -18.48 3.46 13.91
C ALA A 408 -17.54 3.46 15.13
N THR A 409 -17.13 2.26 15.57
CA THR A 409 -16.32 2.11 16.79
C THR A 409 -14.95 2.73 16.61
N TRP A 410 -14.25 2.38 15.53
CA TRP A 410 -12.89 2.83 15.22
C TRP A 410 -12.84 3.58 13.90
N ARG A 411 -12.09 4.69 13.88
CA ARG A 411 -11.67 5.39 12.66
C ARG A 411 -10.18 5.10 12.47
N ILE A 412 -9.83 4.36 11.43
CA ILE A 412 -8.43 4.10 11.07
C ILE A 412 -8.08 5.02 9.90
N ILE A 413 -7.05 5.84 10.08
CA ILE A 413 -6.55 6.79 9.08
C ILE A 413 -5.24 6.23 8.53
N GLY A 414 -5.26 5.71 7.31
CA GLY A 414 -4.06 5.32 6.60
C GLY A 414 -3.38 6.54 5.99
N SER A 415 -2.19 6.88 6.49
CA SER A 415 -1.32 7.95 6.00
C SER A 415 0.04 7.34 5.64
N GLN A 416 0.76 7.97 4.72
CA GLN A 416 2.11 7.57 4.33
C GLN A 416 3.09 7.95 5.44
N VAL A 417 3.06 9.23 5.81
CA VAL A 417 4.00 9.85 6.75
C VAL A 417 3.39 10.06 8.14
N ILE A 418 4.27 10.10 9.15
CA ILE A 418 3.92 10.23 10.58
C ILE A 418 3.22 11.56 10.87
N PHE A 419 2.08 11.47 11.55
CA PHE A 419 1.23 12.58 11.98
C PHE A 419 1.71 13.22 13.28
N SER A 420 2.10 12.44 14.28
CA SER A 420 2.58 12.94 15.58
C SER A 420 3.88 13.74 15.40
N ARG A 421 4.23 14.56 16.40
CA ARG A 421 5.47 15.33 16.30
C ARG A 421 6.67 14.38 16.38
N ILE A 422 7.67 14.62 15.54
CA ILE A 422 8.98 13.96 15.61
C ILE A 422 10.04 15.02 15.89
N ASN A 423 10.21 15.33 17.17
CA ASN A 423 11.31 16.14 17.63
C ASN A 423 12.60 15.31 17.69
N GLN A 424 13.53 15.62 16.79
CA GLN A 424 14.83 14.99 16.67
C GLN A 424 15.94 15.82 17.34
N SER A 425 15.60 16.87 18.11
CA SER A 425 16.61 17.80 18.63
C SER A 425 17.66 17.15 19.53
N ALA A 426 17.26 16.13 20.29
CA ALA A 426 18.17 15.36 21.13
C ALA A 426 19.16 14.51 20.32
N ALA A 427 18.82 14.17 19.07
CA ALA A 427 19.64 13.34 18.18
C ALA A 427 20.44 14.17 17.17
N LEU A 428 19.87 15.24 16.61
CA LEU A 428 20.41 16.00 15.49
C LEU A 428 20.76 17.47 15.82
N GLY A 429 20.45 17.93 17.02
CA GLY A 429 20.63 19.33 17.44
C GLY A 429 19.38 20.19 17.27
N ASN A 430 19.42 21.43 17.75
CA ASN A 430 18.23 22.29 17.84
C ASN A 430 17.87 23.03 16.56
N GLU A 431 18.75 22.99 15.55
CA GLU A 431 18.48 23.59 14.25
C GLU A 431 17.59 22.63 13.45
N ASN A 432 16.46 23.13 12.94
CA ASN A 432 15.54 22.36 12.10
C ASN A 432 15.15 20.98 12.68
N PRO A 433 14.71 20.88 13.96
CA PRO A 433 14.71 19.60 14.68
C PRO A 433 13.53 18.69 14.33
N LEU A 434 12.71 19.02 13.33
CA LEU A 434 11.49 18.28 12.99
C LEU A 434 11.66 17.56 11.65
N ASN A 435 10.82 16.54 11.40
CA ASN A 435 10.72 15.95 10.07
C ASN A 435 9.83 16.82 9.16
N TYR A 436 10.44 17.67 8.35
CA TYR A 436 9.73 18.60 7.45
C TYR A 436 9.17 17.95 6.19
N ASP A 437 9.52 16.69 5.91
CA ASP A 437 8.85 15.89 4.92
C ASP A 437 7.57 15.21 5.48
N ALA A 438 7.46 15.03 6.79
CA ALA A 438 6.24 14.53 7.42
C ALA A 438 5.21 15.65 7.75
N TRP A 439 4.19 15.33 8.54
CA TRP A 439 3.15 16.30 8.95
C TRP A 439 3.70 17.50 9.72
N ASP A 440 4.90 17.42 10.31
CA ASP A 440 5.57 18.55 10.97
C ASP A 440 6.04 19.65 9.99
N GLY A 441 6.14 19.37 8.69
CA GLY A 441 6.33 20.37 7.62
C GLY A 441 5.06 21.06 7.13
N TYR A 442 3.90 20.63 7.66
CA TYR A 442 2.57 21.09 7.27
C TYR A 442 1.70 21.38 8.51
N GLN A 443 2.26 22.09 9.49
CA GLN A 443 1.69 22.28 10.83
C GLN A 443 0.30 22.91 10.79
N SER A 444 0.06 23.85 9.88
CA SER A 444 -1.28 24.45 9.74
C SER A 444 -2.33 23.40 9.31
N ASN A 445 -1.98 22.51 8.38
CA ASN A 445 -2.86 21.41 7.95
C ASN A 445 -3.08 20.38 9.07
N LYS A 446 -2.04 20.06 9.83
CA LYS A 446 -2.08 19.21 11.04
C LYS A 446 -3.02 19.82 12.10
N ASN A 447 -2.86 21.10 12.38
CA ASN A 447 -3.65 21.84 13.37
C ASN A 447 -5.13 21.92 13.00
N ARG A 448 -5.49 22.12 11.72
CA ARG A 448 -6.90 22.08 11.27
C ARG A 448 -7.53 20.71 11.49
N THR A 449 -6.76 19.65 11.26
CA THR A 449 -7.22 18.26 11.49
C THR A 449 -7.45 18.01 12.98
N LEU A 450 -6.50 18.38 13.84
CA LEU A 450 -6.64 18.27 15.29
C LEU A 450 -7.79 19.12 15.82
N SER A 451 -7.92 20.37 15.37
CA SER A 451 -9.03 21.27 15.71
C SER A 451 -10.38 20.61 15.39
N LEU A 452 -10.56 20.04 14.18
CA LEU A 452 -11.78 19.31 13.84
C LEU A 452 -12.07 18.18 14.84
N LEU A 453 -11.07 17.32 15.12
CA LEU A 453 -11.25 16.18 16.01
C LEU A 453 -11.61 16.60 17.44
N TYR A 454 -10.89 17.57 18.02
CA TYR A 454 -11.14 18.04 19.38
C TYR A 454 -12.44 18.83 19.51
N GLU A 455 -12.73 19.75 18.58
CA GLU A 455 -13.90 20.63 18.66
C GLU A 455 -15.22 19.89 18.41
N ASN A 456 -15.18 18.81 17.62
CA ASN A 456 -16.34 17.97 17.34
C ASN A 456 -16.38 16.70 18.21
N ASN A 457 -15.45 16.54 19.16
CA ASN A 457 -15.32 15.37 20.03
C ASN A 457 -15.32 14.03 19.26
N ILE A 458 -14.59 13.99 18.14
CA ILE A 458 -14.43 12.80 17.31
C ILE A 458 -13.29 11.98 17.90
N GLY A 459 -13.62 10.95 18.69
CA GLY A 459 -12.65 10.02 19.29
C GLY A 459 -12.46 8.70 18.53
N ASN A 460 -11.74 7.75 19.15
CA ASN A 460 -11.36 6.44 18.61
C ASN A 460 -10.64 6.53 17.26
N ASN A 461 -9.74 7.51 17.14
CA ASN A 461 -8.91 7.67 15.96
C ASN A 461 -7.61 6.88 16.10
N ILE A 462 -7.30 6.09 15.10
CA ILE A 462 -6.05 5.35 14.97
C ILE A 462 -5.37 5.83 13.69
N PHE A 463 -4.26 6.56 13.82
CA PHE A 463 -3.45 6.97 12.68
C PHE A 463 -2.41 5.89 12.38
N LEU A 464 -2.22 5.58 11.10
CA LEU A 464 -1.20 4.67 10.61
C LEU A 464 -0.18 5.43 9.77
N ALA A 465 1.09 5.06 9.88
CA ALA A 465 2.16 5.60 9.05
C ALA A 465 3.23 4.55 8.70
N GLY A 466 3.97 4.82 7.62
CA GLY A 466 5.15 4.10 7.14
C GLY A 466 6.36 5.05 7.04
N ASP A 467 6.94 5.17 5.83
CA ASP A 467 7.99 6.13 5.41
C ASP A 467 9.31 6.05 6.19
N SER A 468 9.28 6.31 7.49
CA SER A 468 10.45 6.52 8.36
C SER A 468 11.35 5.28 8.59
N HIS A 469 10.98 4.12 8.06
CA HIS A 469 11.67 2.83 8.25
C HIS A 469 11.89 2.41 9.72
N ALA A 470 11.13 2.95 10.67
CA ALA A 470 11.22 2.66 12.10
C ALA A 470 9.83 2.52 12.73
N SER A 471 9.74 1.84 13.88
CA SER A 471 8.46 1.70 14.58
C SER A 471 8.27 2.85 15.58
N TRP A 472 7.08 3.44 15.58
CA TRP A 472 6.71 4.55 16.46
C TRP A 472 5.30 4.35 17.00
N VAL A 473 5.12 4.55 18.30
CA VAL A 473 3.81 4.44 18.95
C VAL A 473 3.59 5.62 19.87
N SER A 474 2.60 6.45 19.53
CA SER A 474 2.34 7.73 20.18
C SER A 474 0.87 7.85 20.58
N ASP A 475 0.60 8.54 21.68
CA ASP A 475 -0.72 9.10 21.90
C ASP A 475 -0.92 10.29 20.94
N LEU A 476 -2.08 10.40 20.31
CA LEU A 476 -2.38 11.48 19.37
C LEU A 476 -2.83 12.73 20.11
N THR A 477 -2.00 13.76 20.13
CA THR A 477 -2.21 14.97 20.94
C THR A 477 -1.97 16.26 20.15
N TRP A 478 -2.60 17.36 20.59
CA TRP A 478 -2.35 18.71 20.08
C TRP A 478 -1.55 19.51 21.12
N LEU A 479 -0.23 19.30 21.13
CA LEU A 479 0.67 19.82 22.16
C LEU A 479 0.57 21.34 22.39
N ASP A 480 0.39 22.11 21.31
CA ASP A 480 0.32 23.58 21.39
C ASP A 480 -1.10 24.10 21.66
N GLY A 481 -2.12 23.25 21.52
CA GLY A 481 -3.54 23.64 21.61
C GLY A 481 -4.27 23.10 22.85
N ARG A 482 -3.78 22.02 23.47
CA ARG A 482 -4.44 21.32 24.58
C ARG A 482 -3.43 20.80 25.61
N PRO A 483 -3.74 20.83 26.91
CA PRO A 483 -2.94 20.14 27.92
C PRO A 483 -2.88 18.63 27.65
N TYR A 484 -1.71 18.05 27.82
CA TYR A 484 -1.49 16.62 27.70
C TYR A 484 -0.68 16.10 28.89
N ASN A 485 -1.12 15.00 29.48
CA ASN A 485 -0.41 14.33 30.57
C ASN A 485 0.22 13.04 30.07
N LYS A 486 1.54 13.05 29.84
CA LYS A 486 2.28 11.88 29.34
C LYS A 486 2.22 10.64 30.23
N SER A 487 2.03 10.80 31.54
CA SER A 487 1.95 9.67 32.48
C SER A 487 0.62 8.94 32.40
N THR A 488 -0.48 9.66 32.19
CA THR A 488 -1.84 9.08 32.14
C THR A 488 -2.40 8.92 30.73
N GLY A 489 -1.83 9.64 29.76
CA GLY A 489 -2.34 9.84 28.40
C GLY A 489 -3.55 10.77 28.33
N GLU A 490 -3.94 11.43 29.43
CA GLU A 490 -5.07 12.37 29.43
C GLU A 490 -4.79 13.56 28.52
N GLY A 491 -5.81 13.95 27.75
CA GLY A 491 -5.70 15.01 26.74
C GLY A 491 -5.55 14.49 25.31
N ALA A 492 -5.28 13.20 25.09
CA ALA A 492 -5.19 12.60 23.76
C ALA A 492 -6.58 12.39 23.09
N ILE A 493 -6.60 12.40 21.75
CA ILE A 493 -7.79 12.20 20.90
C ILE A 493 -7.72 10.93 20.05
N GLY A 494 -6.72 10.08 20.28
CA GLY A 494 -6.45 8.88 19.52
C GLY A 494 -5.04 8.35 19.79
N VAL A 495 -4.59 7.46 18.93
CA VAL A 495 -3.20 6.97 18.94
C VAL A 495 -2.67 6.92 17.51
N GLU A 496 -1.35 6.92 17.38
CA GLU A 496 -0.67 6.65 16.13
C GLU A 496 0.20 5.40 16.26
N PHE A 497 0.07 4.52 15.28
CA PHE A 497 0.89 3.33 15.07
C PHE A 497 1.64 3.50 13.75
N ALA A 498 2.93 3.83 13.81
CA ALA A 498 3.80 3.84 12.65
C ALA A 498 4.66 2.55 12.63
N GLY A 499 4.77 1.93 11.46
CA GLY A 499 5.53 0.69 11.28
C GLY A 499 6.94 0.91 10.77
N SER A 500 7.86 0.00 11.13
CA SER A 500 9.11 -0.11 10.38
C SER A 500 8.87 -0.62 8.96
N ALA A 501 9.94 -0.65 8.18
CA ALA A 501 9.96 -1.13 6.81
C ALA A 501 9.93 -2.67 6.73
N VAL A 502 9.37 -3.18 5.64
CA VAL A 502 9.49 -4.60 5.26
C VAL A 502 10.95 -4.98 5.08
N THR A 503 11.74 -4.14 4.38
CA THR A 503 13.18 -4.38 4.16
C THR A 503 14.05 -3.12 4.13
N SER A 504 13.49 -1.95 3.81
CA SER A 504 14.27 -0.70 3.72
C SER A 504 14.99 -0.39 5.04
N PRO A 505 16.24 0.09 5.01
CA PRO A 505 17.06 0.25 6.21
C PRO A 505 16.54 1.39 7.09
N CYS A 506 16.77 1.32 8.39
CA CYS A 506 16.45 2.43 9.28
C CYS A 506 17.20 3.73 8.87
N PRO A 507 16.74 4.91 9.32
CA PRO A 507 17.36 6.20 8.96
C PRO A 507 18.84 6.33 9.35
N TYR A 508 19.34 5.49 10.27
CA TYR A 508 20.74 5.47 10.70
C TYR A 508 21.59 4.41 9.96
N GLY A 509 21.06 3.85 8.88
CA GLY A 509 21.74 2.92 7.99
C GLY A 509 21.51 1.44 8.31
N ALA A 510 21.88 0.58 7.37
CA ALA A 510 21.60 -0.86 7.41
C ALA A 510 22.47 -1.65 8.41
N ASN A 511 23.58 -1.07 8.88
CA ASN A 511 24.59 -1.75 9.71
C ASN A 511 24.60 -1.26 11.17
N ILE A 512 23.57 -0.53 11.61
CA ILE A 512 23.46 -0.09 13.00
C ILE A 512 23.40 -1.33 13.93
N SER A 513 24.08 -1.28 15.06
CA SER A 513 23.96 -2.31 16.09
C SER A 513 22.67 -2.09 16.90
N LEU A 514 22.09 -3.16 17.43
CA LEU A 514 20.90 -3.06 18.29
C LEU A 514 21.14 -2.17 19.52
N ALA A 515 22.32 -2.28 20.15
CA ALA A 515 22.66 -1.44 21.30
C ALA A 515 22.67 0.06 20.94
N THR A 516 23.25 0.43 19.79
CA THR A 516 23.25 1.81 19.31
C THR A 516 21.83 2.26 18.95
N ALA A 517 21.07 1.41 18.27
CA ALA A 517 19.69 1.69 17.90
C ALA A 517 18.81 1.96 19.14
N ASN A 518 18.91 1.14 20.20
CA ASN A 518 18.17 1.34 21.44
C ASN A 518 18.56 2.64 22.17
N ASN A 519 19.84 3.00 22.13
CA ASN A 519 20.30 4.28 22.69
C ASN A 519 19.71 5.48 21.93
N TYR A 520 19.72 5.45 20.60
CA TYR A 520 19.11 6.50 19.78
C TYR A 520 17.59 6.54 19.95
N SER A 521 16.95 5.37 20.07
CA SER A 521 15.53 5.25 20.38
C SER A 521 15.19 5.96 21.69
N THR A 522 16.06 5.87 22.68
CA THR A 522 15.90 6.54 23.98
C THR A 522 16.01 8.06 23.86
N TRP A 523 16.90 8.58 23.00
CA TRP A 523 17.00 10.01 22.75
C TRP A 523 15.73 10.55 22.09
N LEU A 524 15.24 9.86 21.06
CA LEU A 524 14.00 10.22 20.36
C LEU A 524 12.78 10.13 21.29
N GLN A 525 12.63 9.04 22.04
CA GLN A 525 11.54 8.86 23.00
C GLN A 525 11.56 9.95 24.09
N ASN A 526 12.73 10.37 24.56
CA ASN A 526 12.83 11.40 25.60
C ASN A 526 12.57 12.82 25.08
N ALA A 527 12.85 13.09 23.80
CA ALA A 527 12.62 14.39 23.17
C ALA A 527 11.14 14.66 22.84
N ASN A 528 10.28 13.65 22.91
CA ASN A 528 8.87 13.70 22.53
C ASN A 528 8.00 13.21 23.70
N ASP A 529 7.06 14.03 24.17
CA ASP A 529 6.27 13.72 25.37
C ASP A 529 5.19 12.66 25.10
N GLU A 530 4.62 12.67 23.90
CA GLU A 530 3.57 11.79 23.41
C GLU A 530 4.07 10.44 22.90
N LEU A 531 5.32 10.37 22.43
CA LEU A 531 5.94 9.16 21.90
C LEU A 531 6.18 8.14 23.03
N GLN A 532 5.37 7.09 23.08
CA GLN A 532 5.43 6.10 24.14
C GLN A 532 6.41 4.96 23.84
N TRP A 533 6.57 4.58 22.57
CA TRP A 533 7.57 3.57 22.17
C TRP A 533 8.19 3.90 20.83
N GLN A 534 9.49 3.64 20.71
CA GLN A 534 10.26 3.84 19.49
C GLN A 534 11.25 2.70 19.32
N ASP A 535 11.29 2.08 18.14
CA ASP A 535 12.29 1.07 17.75
C ASP A 535 12.91 1.38 16.39
N LEU A 536 14.22 1.59 16.37
CA LEU A 536 15.01 1.83 15.14
C LEU A 536 15.56 0.54 14.52
N TYR A 537 15.63 -0.56 15.26
CA TYR A 537 16.48 -1.68 14.86
C TYR A 537 15.80 -2.64 13.90
N TYR A 538 14.65 -3.19 14.29
CA TYR A 538 14.05 -4.29 13.56
C TYR A 538 13.32 -3.81 12.30
N ARG A 539 13.49 -4.55 11.21
CA ARG A 539 12.56 -4.54 10.07
C ARG A 539 11.41 -5.48 10.39
N GLY A 540 10.26 -5.28 9.76
CA GLY A 540 9.12 -6.15 10.01
C GLY A 540 7.79 -5.52 9.65
N TYR A 541 6.80 -5.72 10.52
CA TYR A 541 5.43 -5.30 10.28
C TYR A 541 4.63 -5.31 11.59
N TYR A 542 3.36 -4.90 11.51
CA TYR A 542 2.44 -5.05 12.63
C TYR A 542 1.05 -5.47 12.17
N GLU A 543 0.30 -6.06 13.10
CA GLU A 543 -1.09 -6.44 12.92
C GLU A 543 -1.99 -5.66 13.88
N LEU A 544 -3.11 -5.16 13.38
CA LEU A 544 -4.18 -4.57 14.18
C LEU A 544 -5.29 -5.60 14.37
N HIS A 545 -5.58 -5.97 15.61
CA HIS A 545 -6.69 -6.84 15.99
C HIS A 545 -7.76 -5.99 16.66
N LEU A 546 -8.85 -5.70 15.94
CA LEU A 546 -9.87 -4.75 16.36
C LEU A 546 -11.12 -5.47 16.85
N GLY A 547 -11.59 -5.13 18.05
CA GLY A 547 -12.85 -5.56 18.63
C GLY A 547 -13.69 -4.36 19.11
N ARG A 548 -14.88 -4.63 19.68
CA ARG A 548 -15.79 -3.55 20.12
C ARG A 548 -15.32 -2.80 21.37
N ASP A 549 -14.65 -3.51 22.27
CA ASP A 549 -14.24 -2.97 23.56
C ASP A 549 -12.79 -2.47 23.55
N GLU A 550 -11.97 -3.01 22.65
CA GLU A 550 -10.57 -2.69 22.52
C GLU A 550 -10.03 -3.04 21.13
N MET A 551 -8.89 -2.44 20.81
CA MET A 551 -8.02 -2.90 19.72
C MET A 551 -6.61 -3.16 20.24
N GLU A 552 -5.90 -4.09 19.62
CA GLU A 552 -4.51 -4.43 19.92
C GLU A 552 -3.65 -4.27 18.66
N ALA A 553 -2.57 -3.50 18.75
CA ALA A 553 -1.50 -3.45 17.74
C ALA A 553 -0.35 -4.36 18.17
N ARG A 554 -0.03 -5.36 17.36
CA ARG A 554 1.04 -6.34 17.61
C ARG A 554 2.19 -6.14 16.65
N TYR A 555 3.34 -5.74 17.16
CA TYR A 555 4.54 -5.47 16.35
C TYR A 555 5.44 -6.71 16.29
N PHE A 556 5.91 -7.02 15.08
CA PHE A 556 6.78 -8.16 14.81
C PHE A 556 8.06 -7.69 14.11
N GLY A 557 9.21 -8.13 14.65
CA GLY A 557 10.53 -7.89 14.10
C GLY A 557 11.06 -9.13 13.39
N LEU A 558 11.83 -8.93 12.33
CA LEU A 558 12.50 -10.00 11.58
C LEU A 558 13.96 -10.11 12.07
N PRO A 559 14.40 -11.28 12.58
CA PRO A 559 15.79 -11.48 13.00
C PRO A 559 16.81 -11.23 11.87
N THR A 560 16.41 -11.49 10.63
CA THR A 560 17.17 -11.18 9.42
C THR A 560 16.24 -11.00 8.23
N ILE A 561 16.65 -10.14 7.31
CA ILE A 561 16.05 -9.99 5.97
C ILE A 561 16.96 -10.56 4.88
N LYS A 562 18.12 -11.10 5.23
CA LYS A 562 19.11 -11.61 4.27
C LYS A 562 18.84 -13.02 3.80
N GLU A 563 17.92 -13.72 4.44
CA GLU A 563 17.47 -15.05 4.07
C GLU A 563 15.96 -15.07 3.96
N ARG A 564 15.43 -15.92 3.07
CA ARG A 564 13.98 -16.14 2.97
C ARG A 564 13.56 -17.18 4.01
N ILE A 565 13.06 -16.71 5.16
CA ILE A 565 12.73 -17.55 6.31
C ILE A 565 11.42 -17.09 6.99
N GLY A 566 10.78 -18.00 7.72
CA GLY A 566 9.51 -17.76 8.42
C GLY A 566 9.66 -17.17 9.82
N TRP A 567 10.81 -16.61 10.17
CA TRP A 567 11.13 -16.24 11.55
C TRP A 567 10.63 -14.83 11.90
N GLU A 568 10.09 -14.68 13.10
CA GLU A 568 9.76 -13.37 13.70
C GLU A 568 9.97 -13.35 15.20
N ILE A 569 10.16 -12.16 15.74
CA ILE A 569 10.23 -11.84 17.16
C ILE A 569 9.04 -10.93 17.48
N SER A 570 8.31 -11.23 18.55
CA SER A 570 7.27 -10.32 19.05
C SER A 570 7.94 -9.14 19.75
N LEU A 571 7.77 -7.93 19.22
CA LEU A 571 8.47 -6.75 19.74
C LEU A 571 7.71 -6.09 20.89
N ALA A 572 6.42 -5.86 20.67
CA ALA A 572 5.54 -5.18 21.62
C ALA A 572 4.08 -5.32 21.19
N ASN A 573 3.18 -5.34 22.18
CA ASN A 573 1.74 -5.31 21.96
C ASN A 573 1.14 -4.08 22.65
N PHE A 574 0.31 -3.31 21.94
CA PHE A 574 -0.29 -2.09 22.46
C PHE A 574 -1.80 -2.17 22.41
N THR A 575 -2.46 -1.91 23.54
CA THR A 575 -3.92 -1.94 23.64
C THR A 575 -4.49 -0.53 23.70
N VAL A 576 -5.59 -0.30 22.98
CA VAL A 576 -6.42 0.90 23.10
C VAL A 576 -7.84 0.47 23.44
N LYS A 577 -8.37 0.98 24.56
CA LYS A 577 -9.77 0.73 24.95
C LYS A 577 -10.70 1.69 24.21
N THR A 578 -11.86 1.19 23.79
CA THR A 578 -12.89 2.01 23.14
C THR A 578 -13.28 3.19 24.03
N GLY A 579 -13.28 4.39 23.46
CA GLY A 579 -13.58 5.64 24.14
C GLY A 579 -12.43 6.22 24.98
N ALA A 580 -11.31 5.51 25.13
CA ALA A 580 -10.19 5.99 25.93
C ALA A 580 -9.33 7.03 25.20
N ASN A 581 -9.28 6.96 23.86
CA ASN A 581 -8.51 7.87 22.99
C ASN A 581 -7.00 7.93 23.29
N ARG A 582 -6.45 6.88 23.92
CA ARG A 582 -5.05 6.79 24.35
C ARG A 582 -4.64 5.34 24.54
N LEU A 583 -3.33 5.07 24.54
CA LEU A 583 -2.78 3.77 24.86
C LEU A 583 -3.12 3.37 26.30
N GLN A 584 -3.50 2.11 26.51
CA GLN A 584 -3.70 1.56 27.85
C GLN A 584 -2.40 1.67 28.65
N ARG A 585 -2.52 2.12 29.91
CA ARG A 585 -1.40 2.18 30.86
C ARG A 585 -1.41 0.97 31.80
N PRO A 586 -0.23 0.41 32.18
CA PRO A 586 1.10 0.72 31.65
C PRO A 586 1.19 0.35 30.16
N VAL A 587 1.88 1.18 29.37
CA VAL A 587 2.03 0.98 27.91
C VAL A 587 2.77 -0.33 27.66
N ALA A 588 2.26 -1.14 26.73
CA ALA A 588 2.80 -2.47 26.41
C ALA A 588 2.95 -3.41 27.61
N GLY A 589 2.16 -3.23 28.67
CA GLY A 589 2.33 -3.99 29.91
C GLY A 589 3.61 -3.64 30.69
N GLY A 590 4.34 -2.59 30.29
CA GLY A 590 5.56 -2.12 30.92
C GLY A 590 6.85 -2.74 30.38
N VAL A 591 6.79 -3.60 29.37
CA VAL A 591 7.96 -4.26 28.79
C VAL A 591 7.87 -4.37 27.27
N VAL A 592 9.00 -4.16 26.59
CA VAL A 592 9.17 -4.38 25.15
C VAL A 592 10.47 -5.14 24.90
N GLU A 593 10.54 -5.83 23.76
CA GLU A 593 11.73 -6.59 23.34
C GLU A 593 12.88 -5.67 22.89
N SER A 594 12.54 -4.57 22.22
CA SER A 594 13.50 -3.68 21.55
C SER A 594 13.09 -2.21 21.63
N GLY A 595 14.04 -1.32 21.35
CA GLY A 595 13.82 0.11 21.32
C GLY A 595 13.79 0.75 22.72
N SER A 596 12.95 1.78 22.87
CA SER A 596 12.78 2.52 24.13
C SER A 596 11.31 2.71 24.46
N LEU A 597 10.90 2.29 25.66
CA LEU A 597 9.52 2.38 26.17
C LEU A 597 9.43 3.41 27.30
N LYS A 598 8.59 4.43 27.12
CA LYS A 598 8.38 5.47 28.12
C LYS A 598 7.74 4.88 29.37
N GLY A 599 8.45 4.98 30.49
CA GLY A 599 7.97 4.49 31.79
C GLY A 599 7.95 2.96 31.93
N GLY A 600 8.65 2.24 31.05
CA GLY A 600 8.80 0.78 31.12
C GLY A 600 10.24 0.34 30.87
N ASN A 601 10.42 -0.95 30.54
CA ASN A 601 11.74 -1.56 30.34
C ASN A 601 11.86 -2.19 28.95
N THR A 602 13.05 -2.11 28.37
CA THR A 602 13.43 -2.91 27.20
C THR A 602 14.17 -4.16 27.68
N VAL A 603 13.61 -5.34 27.41
CA VAL A 603 14.16 -6.64 27.81
C VAL A 603 14.26 -7.51 26.58
N GLN A 604 15.46 -7.58 26.01
CA GLN A 604 15.72 -8.40 24.83
C GLN A 604 15.83 -9.87 25.23
N THR A 605 14.94 -10.69 24.69
CA THR A 605 14.90 -12.15 24.86
C THR A 605 15.41 -12.90 23.64
N ASN A 606 15.37 -12.27 22.46
CA ASN A 606 15.62 -12.88 21.15
C ASN A 606 14.74 -14.12 20.90
N LEU A 607 13.60 -14.20 21.59
CA LEU A 607 12.68 -15.30 21.47
C LEU A 607 11.94 -15.22 20.12
N THR A 608 12.32 -16.13 19.24
CA THR A 608 11.89 -16.18 17.85
C THR A 608 10.93 -17.33 17.64
N ILE A 609 9.87 -17.08 16.88
CA ILE A 609 8.95 -18.10 16.38
C ILE A 609 9.21 -18.32 14.89
N ASP A 610 9.30 -19.58 14.48
CA ASP A 610 9.18 -19.96 13.08
C ASP A 610 7.69 -20.09 12.72
N THR A 611 7.14 -19.09 12.06
CA THR A 611 5.73 -19.06 11.64
C THR A 611 5.33 -20.20 10.72
N ALA A 612 6.29 -20.88 10.07
CA ALA A 612 5.98 -22.03 9.20
C ALA A 612 5.58 -23.28 9.98
N ASN A 613 6.00 -23.42 11.25
CA ASN A 613 5.75 -24.62 12.06
C ASN A 613 5.37 -24.35 13.53
N GLY A 614 5.38 -23.10 13.97
CA GLY A 614 5.01 -22.67 15.31
C GLY A 614 6.04 -22.97 16.41
N LYS A 615 7.26 -23.39 16.07
CA LYS A 615 8.32 -23.66 17.06
C LYS A 615 9.00 -22.38 17.51
N TRP A 616 9.31 -22.34 18.80
CA TRP A 616 10.05 -21.28 19.46
C TRP A 616 11.51 -21.67 19.68
N PHE A 617 12.41 -20.70 19.59
CA PHE A 617 13.84 -20.83 19.85
C PHE A 617 14.45 -19.43 20.09
N VAL A 618 15.71 -19.36 20.48
CA VAL A 618 16.43 -18.09 20.62
C VAL A 618 17.29 -17.89 19.38
N SER A 619 17.20 -16.72 18.74
CA SER A 619 18.01 -16.39 17.56
C SER A 619 18.87 -15.15 17.73
N ASP A 620 20.07 -15.15 17.16
CA ASP A 620 20.91 -13.96 17.05
C ASP A 620 21.28 -13.71 15.58
N GLY A 621 20.87 -12.57 15.03
CA GLY A 621 21.20 -12.18 13.64
C GLY A 621 20.82 -13.20 12.56
N GLY A 622 19.76 -14.00 12.76
CA GLY A 622 19.35 -15.06 11.82
C GLY A 622 19.98 -16.43 12.09
N VAL A 623 20.66 -16.63 13.22
CA VAL A 623 21.23 -17.93 13.63
C VAL A 623 20.53 -18.44 14.90
N VAL A 624 20.22 -19.73 14.97
CA VAL A 624 19.71 -20.36 16.21
C VAL A 624 20.85 -20.47 17.22
N VAL A 625 20.67 -19.87 18.41
CA VAL A 625 21.66 -19.88 19.50
C VAL A 625 21.17 -20.61 20.75
N GLY A 626 19.90 -21.02 20.78
CA GLY A 626 19.30 -21.85 21.82
C GLY A 626 17.91 -22.33 21.39
N THR A 627 17.38 -23.36 22.05
CA THR A 627 16.05 -23.94 21.77
C THR A 627 15.21 -24.06 23.02
#